data_AF-A0A0R2FVW3-F1
#
_entry.id   AF-A0A0R2FVW3-F1
#
_cell.length_a   1.000
_cell.length_b   1.000
_cell.length_c   1.000
_cell.angle_alpha   90.00
_cell.angle_beta   90.00
_cell.angle_gamma   90.00
#
_symmetry.space_group_name_H-M   'P 1'
#
loop_
_entity.id
_entity.type
_entity.pdbx_description
1 polymer ?
#
loop_
_entity_poly.entity_id
_entity_poly.type
_entity_poly.pdbx_seq_one_letter_code
_entity_poly.pdbx_strand_id
1 'polypeptide(L)' 'MMTKKTLAQYGVNFEEHNVQEEPAAMSAVKALGFQAVPVIVAEGFEPVQGFRPDFLKNLAKETM' A
#
# COMPACT_ATOMS: atom_id res chain seq x y z
N MET A 1 10.56 3.59 9.11
CA MET A 1 10.63 3.29 7.65
C MET A 1 10.29 4.53 6.86
N MET A 2 11.03 4.84 5.80
CA MET A 2 10.90 6.09 5.03
C MET A 2 9.55 6.22 4.30
N THR A 3 8.93 5.10 3.91
CA THR A 3 7.59 4.98 3.32
C THR A 3 6.51 5.78 4.07
N LYS A 4 6.42 5.54 5.38
CA LYS A 4 5.38 6.08 6.25
C LYS A 4 5.55 7.59 6.45
N LYS A 5 6.80 8.04 6.62
CA LYS A 5 7.13 9.46 6.76
C LYS A 5 6.85 10.25 5.49
N THR A 6 7.02 9.63 4.33
CA THR A 6 6.75 10.26 3.04
C THR A 6 5.24 10.38 2.80
N LEU A 7 4.47 9.31 3.01
CA LEU A 7 2.99 9.35 2.93
C LEU A 7 2.39 10.35 3.91
N ALA A 8 2.83 10.35 5.17
CA ALA A 8 2.37 11.30 6.18
C ALA A 8 2.75 12.76 5.86
N GLN A 9 3.93 13.00 5.27
CA GLN A 9 4.31 14.34 4.78
C GLN A 9 3.46 14.80 3.61
N TYR A 10 2.98 13.87 2.79
CA TYR A 10 2.08 14.19 1.69
C TYR A 10 0.62 14.35 2.12
N GLY A 11 0.28 14.12 3.40
CA GLY A 11 -1.09 14.21 3.89
C GLY A 11 -2.02 13.10 3.35
N VAL A 12 -1.44 12.01 2.85
CA VAL A 12 -2.21 10.87 2.34
C VAL A 12 -2.68 10.05 3.52
N ASN A 13 -3.99 9.85 3.65
CA ASN A 13 -4.51 8.84 4.57
C ASN A 13 -4.15 7.46 4.02
N PHE A 14 -3.37 6.70 4.79
CA PHE A 14 -3.06 5.31 4.49
C PHE A 14 -3.33 4.47 5.72
N GLU A 15 -3.83 3.26 5.51
CA GLU A 15 -4.03 2.26 6.56
C GLU A 15 -3.03 1.12 6.35
N GLU A 16 -2.34 0.74 7.42
CA GLU A 16 -1.39 -0.37 7.38
C GLU A 16 -2.07 -1.62 7.90
N HIS A 17 -2.40 -2.52 6.98
CA HIS A 17 -2.89 -3.85 7.34
C HIS A 17 -1.75 -4.85 7.34
N ASN A 18 -1.46 -5.44 8.50
CA ASN A 18 -0.43 -6.45 8.63
C ASN A 18 -0.99 -7.82 8.24
N VAL A 19 -0.53 -8.40 7.13
CA VAL A 19 -0.97 -9.74 6.69
C VAL A 19 -0.70 -10.85 7.70
N GLN A 20 0.21 -10.64 8.66
CA GLN A 20 0.51 -11.61 9.73
C GLN A 20 -0.49 -11.53 10.88
N GLU A 21 -1.07 -10.36 11.13
CA GLU A 21 -2.05 -10.14 12.21
C GLU A 21 -3.49 -10.21 11.68
N GLU A 22 -3.70 -9.80 10.43
CA GLU A 22 -5.00 -9.77 9.76
C GLU A 22 -5.08 -10.85 8.67
N PRO A 23 -5.75 -11.98 8.94
CA PRO A 23 -5.94 -13.03 7.94
C PRO A 23 -6.79 -12.57 6.74
N ALA A 24 -7.61 -11.52 6.91
CA ALA A 24 -8.36 -10.88 5.83
C ALA A 24 -7.42 -10.21 4.81
N ALA A 25 -6.39 -9.49 5.28
CA ALA A 25 -5.38 -8.89 4.42
C ALA A 25 -4.55 -9.97 3.69
N MET A 26 -4.19 -11.06 4.37
CA MET A 26 -3.52 -12.19 3.71
C MET A 26 -4.39 -12.83 2.63
N SER A 27 -5.71 -12.94 2.87
CA SER A 27 -6.66 -13.46 1.89
C SER A 27 -6.80 -12.54 0.68
N ALA A 28 -6.84 -11.22 0.89
CA ALA A 28 -6.84 -10.23 -0.19
C ALA A 28 -5.55 -10.30 -1.04
N VAL A 29 -4.39 -10.35 -0.39
CA VAL A 29 -3.09 -10.50 -1.07
C VAL A 29 -3.03 -11.78 -1.91
N LYS A 30 -3.50 -12.91 -1.36
CA LYS A 30 -3.60 -14.18 -2.10
C LYS A 30 -4.61 -14.12 -3.24
N ALA A 31 -5.77 -13.50 -3.05
CA ALA A 31 -6.79 -13.35 -4.08
C ALA A 31 -6.29 -12.49 -5.25
N LEU A 32 -5.46 -11.50 -4.96
CA LEU A 32 -4.78 -10.67 -5.96
C LEU A 32 -3.61 -11.39 -6.67
N GLY A 33 -3.25 -12.60 -6.24
CA GLY A 33 -2.15 -13.38 -6.82
C GLY A 33 -0.76 -12.93 -6.38
N PHE A 34 -0.66 -12.05 -5.39
CA PHE A 34 0.62 -11.62 -4.84
C PHE A 34 1.16 -12.66 -3.86
N GLN A 35 2.47 -12.92 -3.97
CA GLN A 35 3.15 -13.91 -3.12
C GLN A 35 4.21 -13.28 -2.22
N ALA A 36 4.51 -11.99 -2.37
CA ALA A 36 5.41 -11.27 -1.49
C ALA A 36 4.76 -10.02 -0.91
N VAL A 37 5.19 -9.67 0.31
CA VAL A 37 4.83 -8.43 0.99
C VAL A 37 6.05 -7.50 1.06
N PRO A 38 5.87 -6.17 1.12
CA PRO A 38 4.61 -5.43 1.28
C PRO A 38 3.79 -5.35 -0.03
N VAL A 39 2.46 -5.39 0.07
CA VAL A 39 1.54 -5.10 -1.05
C VAL A 39 0.86 -3.78 -0.75
N ILE A 40 0.82 -2.89 -1.74
CA ILE A 40 0.16 -1.59 -1.64
C ILE A 40 -1.08 -1.66 -2.52
N VAL A 41 -2.24 -1.46 -1.92
CA VAL A 41 -3.53 -1.38 -2.59
C VAL A 41 -4.07 0.03 -2.37
N ALA A 42 -4.57 0.65 -3.43
CA ALA A 42 -5.22 1.94 -3.36
C ALA A 42 -6.41 1.96 -4.31
N GLU A 43 -7.49 2.63 -3.90
CA GLU A 43 -8.67 2.78 -4.74
C GLU A 43 -8.33 3.55 -6.02
N GLY A 44 -8.71 3.00 -7.18
CA GLY A 44 -8.40 3.58 -8.49
C GLY A 44 -7.03 3.18 -9.07
N PHE A 45 -6.18 2.50 -8.31
CA PHE A 45 -4.87 2.05 -8.78
C PHE A 45 -4.77 0.52 -8.82
N GLU A 46 -3.98 0.02 -9.77
CA GLU A 46 -3.59 -1.38 -9.74
C GLU A 46 -2.75 -1.66 -8.49
N PRO A 47 -3.09 -2.70 -7.71
CA PRO A 47 -2.32 -3.05 -6.54
C PRO A 47 -0.91 -3.45 -6.95
N VAL A 48 0.08 -2.99 -6.19
CA VAL A 48 1.49 -3.22 -6.49
C VAL A 48 2.16 -4.02 -5.40
N GLN A 49 3.03 -4.94 -5.81
CA GLN A 49 3.90 -5.68 -4.91
C GLN A 49 5.22 -4.94 -4.71
N GLY A 50 5.68 -4.89 -3.46
CA GLY A 50 6.95 -4.32 -3.06
C GLY A 50 6.87 -2.85 -2.63
N PHE A 51 7.99 -2.35 -2.09
CA PHE A 51 8.12 -0.95 -1.71
C PHE A 51 8.39 -0.09 -2.95
N ARG A 52 7.36 0.62 -3.43
CA ARG A 52 7.44 1.49 -4.61
C ARG A 52 7.31 2.96 -4.23
N PRO A 53 8.43 3.70 -4.04
CA PRO A 53 8.37 5.13 -3.71
C PRO A 53 7.68 5.97 -4.80
N ASP A 54 7.75 5.54 -6.06
CA ASP A 54 7.06 6.20 -7.17
C ASP A 54 5.53 6.12 -7.03
N PHE A 55 5.02 4.97 -6.59
CA PHE A 55 3.58 4.75 -6.38
C PHE A 55 3.06 5.59 -5.22
N LEU A 56 3.82 5.68 -4.14
CA LEU A 56 3.50 6.55 -3.00
C LEU A 56 3.43 8.03 -3.40
N LYS A 57 4.34 8.47 -4.28
CA LYS A 57 4.30 9.82 -4.85
C LYS A 57 3.09 10.05 -5.74
N ASN A 58 2.65 9.05 -6.51
CA ASN A 58 1.45 9.16 -7.33
C ASN A 58 0.18 9.22 -6.47
N LEU A 59 0.07 8.38 -5.44
CA LEU A 59 -1.04 8.42 -4.48
C LEU A 59 -1.13 9.78 -3.78
N ALA A 60 0.01 10.33 -3.39
CA ALA A 60 0.12 11.68 -2.86
C ALA A 60 -0.39 12.77 -3.81
N LYS A 61 -0.19 12.58 -5.11
CA LYS A 61 -0.60 13.55 -6.13
C LYS A 61 -2.09 13.48 -6.43
N GLU A 62 -2.68 12.30 -6.34
CA GLU A 62 -4.09 12.07 -6.69
C GLU A 62 -5.05 12.47 -5.56
N THR A 63 -4.56 12.63 -4.34
CA THR A 63 -5.36 13.11 -3.19
C THR A 63 -5.39 14.65 -3.09
N MET A 64 -4.78 15.38 -4.04
CA MET A 64 -4.80 16.86 -4.11
C MET A 64 -5.93 17.41 -4.98
#